data_AF-A0A0G0K9Z3-F1
#
_entry.id   AF-A0A0G0K9Z3-F1
#
_cell.length_a   1.000
_cell.length_b   1.000
_cell.length_c   1.000
_cell.angle_alpha   90.00
_cell.angle_beta   90.00
_cell.angle_gamma   90.00
#
_symmetry.space_group_name_H-M   'P 1'
#
loop_
_entity.id
_entity.type
_entity.pdbx_description
1 polymer ?
#
loop_
_entity_poly.entity_id
_entity_poly.type
_entity_poly.pdbx_seq_one_letter_code
_entity_poly.pdbx_strand_id
1 'polypeptide(L)'
;MRISIVVFIFMLLFSLAGAVFYYIKIYQPTREYVKAVIPIYERIGLSIGKPAPEEIRNSADFDGAIQALEERENFIQEIRNDLVLLNPPEKMKVFHQSFLDELELILSALEDGKVRARFWTELPELVKELKEVQPVQEEAIRLRREITTVGALYDFWSPIFEQVIDTGDRMFSQEILVLKDKNIDEIKSRWEETVQGLDFILEILDSISPTLPLERMTGSISAEQNQKANDVFDNIEDLIRFIENRIKTESAYDILEFRDYSAQVDLSENAFRVYQRVEEFQRK
;
A
#
# COMPACT_ATOMS: atom_id res chain seq x y z
N MET A 1 -53.44 44.38 -20.64
CA MET A 1 -54.16 43.19 -20.14
C MET A 1 -53.47 41.85 -20.44
N ARG A 2 -52.86 41.64 -21.62
CA ARG A 2 -52.16 40.36 -21.95
C ARG A 2 -50.88 40.09 -21.14
N ILE A 3 -50.08 41.12 -20.83
CA ILE A 3 -48.81 40.97 -20.08
C ILE A 3 -49.05 40.54 -18.63
N SER A 4 -50.07 41.10 -17.97
CA SER A 4 -50.40 40.78 -16.57
C SER A 4 -50.82 39.31 -16.39
N ILE A 5 -51.48 38.72 -17.39
CA ILE A 5 -51.90 37.31 -17.36
C ILE A 5 -50.69 36.38 -17.50
N VAL A 6 -49.72 36.73 -18.37
CA VAL A 6 -48.49 35.95 -18.55
C VAL A 6 -47.64 35.95 -17.28
N VAL A 7 -47.49 37.11 -16.62
CA VAL A 7 -46.76 37.23 -15.35
C VAL A 7 -47.43 36.42 -14.24
N PHE A 8 -48.76 36.43 -14.16
CA PHE A 8 -49.51 35.67 -13.17
C PHE A 8 -49.35 34.15 -13.38
N ILE A 9 -49.41 33.68 -14.63
CA ILE A 9 -49.19 32.27 -14.97
C ILE A 9 -47.75 31.85 -14.61
N PHE A 10 -46.75 32.70 -14.88
CA PHE A 10 -45.37 32.43 -14.51
C PHE A 10 -45.17 32.33 -12.98
N MET A 11 -45.77 33.23 -12.20
CA MET A 11 -45.72 33.15 -10.73
C MET A 11 -46.39 31.88 -10.19
N LEU A 12 -47.51 31.46 -10.81
CA LEU A 12 -48.24 30.26 -10.41
C LEU A 12 -47.47 28.98 -10.75
N LEU A 13 -46.76 28.95 -11.88
CA LEU A 13 -45.85 27.86 -12.24
C LEU A 13 -44.63 27.81 -11.31
N PHE A 14 -44.05 28.95 -10.94
CA PHE A 14 -42.94 29.01 -9.99
C PHE A 14 -43.35 28.61 -8.57
N SER A 15 -44.55 28.99 -8.11
CA SER A 15 -45.04 28.60 -6.79
C SER A 15 -45.42 27.12 -6.73
N LEU A 16 -46.02 26.57 -7.80
CA LEU A 16 -46.28 25.13 -7.90
C LEU A 16 -44.99 24.32 -8.02
N ALA A 17 -44.02 24.75 -8.84
CA ALA A 17 -42.71 24.10 -8.93
C ALA A 17 -41.94 24.18 -7.61
N GLY A 18 -41.99 25.33 -6.92
CA GLY A 18 -41.39 25.50 -5.60
C GLY A 18 -42.06 24.64 -4.53
N ALA A 19 -43.39 24.50 -4.54
CA ALA A 19 -44.13 23.65 -3.61
C ALA A 19 -43.89 22.16 -3.88
N VAL A 20 -43.81 21.73 -5.14
CA VAL A 20 -43.48 20.35 -5.51
C VAL A 20 -42.02 20.02 -5.17
N PHE A 21 -41.08 20.94 -5.42
CA PHE A 21 -39.69 20.78 -5.01
C PHE A 21 -39.54 20.73 -3.48
N TYR A 22 -40.24 21.60 -2.75
CA TYR A 22 -40.28 21.61 -1.29
C TYR A 22 -40.92 20.33 -0.73
N TYR A 23 -42.00 19.85 -1.35
CA TYR A 23 -42.68 18.60 -0.97
C TYR A 23 -41.79 17.38 -1.24
N ILE A 24 -41.17 17.26 -2.41
CA ILE A 24 -40.25 16.14 -2.70
C ILE A 24 -39.03 16.17 -1.77
N LYS A 25 -38.48 17.36 -1.48
CA LYS A 25 -37.29 17.51 -0.62
C LYS A 25 -37.58 17.24 0.87
N ILE A 26 -38.81 17.46 1.33
CA ILE A 26 -39.22 17.26 2.74
C ILE A 26 -39.95 15.93 2.96
N TYR A 27 -40.67 15.45 1.95
CA TYR A 27 -41.56 14.30 1.99
C TYR A 27 -41.14 13.17 1.05
N GLN A 28 -39.88 13.10 0.60
CA GLN A 28 -39.41 11.80 0.13
C GLN A 28 -39.55 10.84 1.32
N PRO A 29 -40.44 9.84 1.25
CA PRO A 29 -40.76 9.05 2.42
C PRO A 29 -39.47 8.37 2.84
N THR A 30 -39.06 8.54 4.10
CA THR A 30 -37.91 7.85 4.69
C THR A 30 -37.90 6.36 4.33
N ARG A 31 -39.10 5.77 4.20
CA ARG A 31 -39.32 4.40 3.76
C ARG A 31 -38.84 4.08 2.34
N GLU A 32 -38.98 4.98 1.38
CA GLU A 32 -38.50 4.76 -0.01
C GLU A 32 -36.97 4.79 -0.07
N TYR A 33 -36.35 5.75 0.62
CA TYR A 33 -34.89 5.80 0.76
C TYR A 33 -34.33 4.55 1.45
N VAL A 34 -34.93 4.14 2.56
CA VAL A 34 -34.53 2.93 3.29
C VAL A 34 -34.63 1.67 2.41
N LYS A 35 -35.71 1.53 1.63
CA LYS A 35 -35.87 0.41 0.69
C LYS A 35 -34.78 0.37 -0.39
N ALA A 36 -34.22 1.51 -0.77
CA ALA A 36 -33.13 1.59 -1.73
C ALA A 36 -31.76 1.33 -1.09
N VAL A 37 -31.54 1.77 0.15
CA VAL A 37 -30.25 1.61 0.84
C VAL A 37 -30.01 0.21 1.39
N ILE A 38 -31.04 -0.46 1.94
CA ILE A 38 -30.86 -1.80 2.53
C ILE A 38 -30.21 -2.79 1.53
N PRO A 39 -30.69 -2.90 0.27
CA PRO A 39 -30.03 -3.76 -0.72
C PRO A 39 -28.58 -3.38 -1.01
N ILE A 40 -28.24 -2.09 -0.99
CA ILE A 40 -26.86 -1.61 -1.17
C ILE A 40 -25.98 -2.08 0.00
N TYR A 41 -26.47 -1.98 1.25
CA TYR A 41 -25.77 -2.47 2.42
C TYR A 41 -25.61 -4.01 2.42
N GLU A 42 -26.67 -4.74 2.09
CA GLU A 42 -26.63 -6.22 2.03
C GLU A 42 -25.59 -6.73 1.02
N ARG A 43 -25.39 -6.01 -0.11
CA ARG A 43 -24.33 -6.32 -1.09
C ARG A 43 -22.93 -6.27 -0.48
N ILE A 44 -22.66 -5.38 0.48
CA ILE A 44 -21.37 -5.27 1.17
C ILE A 44 -21.14 -6.47 2.09
N GLY A 45 -22.14 -6.84 2.89
CA GLY A 45 -22.05 -7.99 3.80
C GLY A 45 -21.79 -9.31 3.05
N LEU A 46 -22.30 -9.43 1.82
CA LEU A 46 -22.09 -10.58 0.95
C LEU A 46 -20.71 -10.61 0.26
N SER A 47 -20.00 -9.48 0.18
CA SER A 47 -18.70 -9.37 -0.50
C SER A 47 -17.52 -9.31 0.48
N ILE A 48 -17.64 -8.56 1.58
CA ILE A 48 -16.59 -8.44 2.60
C ILE A 48 -16.61 -9.63 3.57
N GLY A 49 -17.78 -10.24 3.79
CA GLY A 49 -17.96 -11.37 4.70
C GLY A 49 -17.63 -12.74 4.12
N LYS A 50 -17.23 -12.84 2.83
CA LYS A 50 -16.78 -14.12 2.29
C LYS A 50 -15.39 -14.42 2.80
N PRO A 51 -15.16 -15.58 3.43
CA PRO A 51 -13.84 -15.93 3.89
C PRO A 51 -12.90 -16.01 2.68
N ALA A 52 -11.68 -15.50 2.87
CA ALA A 52 -10.60 -15.44 1.88
C ALA A 52 -10.01 -16.77 1.33
N PRO A 53 -10.28 -18.01 1.83
CA PRO A 53 -9.47 -19.16 1.42
C PRO A 53 -9.63 -19.61 -0.05
N GLU A 54 -10.63 -19.11 -0.78
CA GLU A 54 -10.75 -19.39 -2.23
C GLU A 54 -10.02 -18.37 -3.12
N GLU A 55 -9.66 -17.20 -2.58
CA GLU A 55 -9.10 -16.08 -3.35
C GLU A 55 -7.58 -16.17 -3.52
N ILE A 56 -6.88 -16.82 -2.58
CA ILE A 56 -5.42 -16.97 -2.60
C ILE A 56 -4.99 -18.42 -2.41
N ARG A 57 -3.90 -18.83 -3.08
CA ARG A 57 -3.43 -20.23 -3.10
C ARG A 57 -2.78 -20.66 -1.79
N ASN A 58 -2.12 -19.74 -1.09
CA ASN A 58 -1.44 -19.95 0.18
C ASN A 58 -1.10 -18.61 0.85
N SER A 59 -0.50 -18.64 2.04
CA SER A 59 -0.18 -17.43 2.82
C SER A 59 0.86 -16.50 2.16
N ALA A 60 1.66 -16.99 1.22
CA ALA A 60 2.67 -16.19 0.51
C ALA A 60 2.18 -15.73 -0.88
N ASP A 61 0.91 -15.95 -1.22
CA ASP A 61 0.33 -15.55 -2.50
C ASP A 61 -0.11 -14.08 -2.48
N PHE A 62 0.88 -13.17 -2.38
CA PHE A 62 0.65 -11.73 -2.35
C PHE A 62 0.10 -11.18 -3.67
N ASP A 63 0.45 -11.80 -4.80
CA ASP A 63 -0.14 -11.46 -6.11
C ASP A 63 -1.64 -11.79 -6.16
N GLY A 64 -2.03 -12.96 -5.64
CA GLY A 64 -3.44 -13.30 -5.45
C GLY A 64 -4.16 -12.30 -4.54
N ALA A 65 -3.50 -11.84 -3.47
CA ALA A 65 -4.07 -10.81 -2.60
C ALA A 65 -4.26 -9.47 -3.32
N ILE A 66 -3.30 -9.03 -4.15
CA ILE A 66 -3.45 -7.81 -4.97
C ILE A 66 -4.68 -7.92 -5.86
N GLN A 67 -4.84 -9.03 -6.58
CA GLN A 67 -5.98 -9.24 -7.46
C GLN A 67 -7.31 -9.20 -6.68
N ALA A 68 -7.38 -9.90 -5.54
CA ALA A 68 -8.57 -9.91 -4.71
C ALA A 68 -8.92 -8.51 -4.16
N LEU A 69 -7.91 -7.72 -3.76
CA LEU A 69 -8.11 -6.35 -3.30
C LEU A 69 -8.60 -5.44 -4.43
N GLU A 70 -8.08 -5.57 -5.66
CA GLU A 70 -8.56 -4.82 -6.83
C GLU A 70 -10.01 -5.18 -7.19
N GLU A 71 -10.39 -6.46 -7.14
CA GLU A 71 -11.78 -6.89 -7.36
C GLU A 71 -12.72 -6.30 -6.30
N ARG A 72 -12.31 -6.33 -5.03
CA ARG A 72 -13.06 -5.73 -3.91
C ARG A 72 -13.17 -4.21 -4.06
N GLU A 73 -12.10 -3.53 -4.45
CA GLU A 73 -12.11 -2.08 -4.66
C GLU A 73 -13.09 -1.66 -5.75
N ASN A 74 -13.03 -2.32 -6.90
CA ASN A 74 -13.97 -2.06 -8.00
C ASN A 74 -15.42 -2.25 -7.57
N PHE A 75 -15.70 -3.30 -6.79
CA PHE A 75 -17.03 -3.56 -6.27
C PHE A 75 -17.50 -2.50 -5.26
N ILE A 76 -16.63 -2.10 -4.32
CA ILE A 76 -16.95 -1.05 -3.34
C ILE A 76 -17.13 0.31 -4.01
N GLN A 77 -16.35 0.60 -5.05
CA GLN A 77 -16.51 1.81 -5.85
C GLN A 77 -17.86 1.83 -6.59
N GLU A 78 -18.33 0.69 -7.11
CA GLU A 78 -19.67 0.55 -7.71
C GLU A 78 -20.76 0.84 -6.67
N ILE A 79 -20.67 0.23 -5.49
CA ILE A 79 -21.60 0.44 -4.37
C ILE A 79 -21.65 1.91 -3.95
N ARG A 80 -20.48 2.54 -3.83
CA ARG A 80 -20.36 3.96 -3.50
C ARG A 80 -21.06 4.83 -4.55
N ASN A 81 -20.85 4.53 -5.83
CA ASN A 81 -21.50 5.26 -6.93
C ASN A 81 -23.02 5.09 -6.86
N ASP A 82 -23.52 3.88 -6.60
CA ASP A 82 -24.95 3.61 -6.41
C ASP A 82 -25.52 4.39 -5.21
N LEU A 83 -24.79 4.43 -4.08
CA LEU A 83 -25.20 5.16 -2.89
C LEU A 83 -25.29 6.67 -3.17
N VAL A 84 -24.30 7.27 -3.83
CA VAL A 84 -24.27 8.71 -4.18
C VAL A 84 -25.46 9.12 -5.06
N LEU A 85 -25.98 8.22 -5.91
CA LEU A 85 -27.15 8.50 -6.74
C LEU A 85 -28.46 8.58 -5.95
N LEU A 86 -28.48 8.08 -4.71
CA LEU A 86 -29.64 8.19 -3.83
C LEU A 86 -29.70 9.60 -3.25
N ASN A 87 -30.85 10.26 -3.41
CA ASN A 87 -31.13 11.51 -2.72
C ASN A 87 -31.59 11.22 -1.28
N PRO A 88 -30.80 11.55 -0.23
CA PRO A 88 -31.23 11.30 1.14
C PRO A 88 -32.25 12.36 1.61
N PRO A 89 -33.36 11.95 2.26
CA PRO A 89 -34.22 12.91 2.95
C PRO A 89 -33.48 13.54 4.14
N GLU A 90 -33.89 14.73 4.59
CA GLU A 90 -33.16 15.52 5.60
C GLU A 90 -32.80 14.72 6.86
N LYS A 91 -33.72 13.86 7.34
CA LYS A 91 -33.53 13.03 8.54
C LYS A 91 -32.50 11.89 8.36
N MET A 92 -32.12 11.59 7.13
CA MET A 92 -31.19 10.51 6.78
C MET A 92 -29.86 11.00 6.22
N LYS A 93 -29.66 12.31 6.04
CA LYS A 93 -28.39 12.86 5.56
C LYS A 93 -27.18 12.45 6.38
N VAL A 94 -27.31 12.45 7.72
CA VAL A 94 -26.21 12.06 8.60
C VAL A 94 -25.84 10.60 8.39
N PHE A 95 -26.84 9.71 8.34
CA PHE A 95 -26.61 8.28 8.07
C PHE A 95 -26.03 8.05 6.67
N HIS A 96 -26.55 8.74 5.65
CA HIS A 96 -26.03 8.66 4.30
C HIS A 96 -24.56 9.04 4.24
N GLN A 97 -24.19 10.15 4.89
CA GLN A 97 -22.80 10.58 4.97
C GLN A 97 -21.94 9.57 5.72
N SER A 98 -22.39 9.08 6.89
CA SER A 98 -21.65 8.05 7.63
C SER A 98 -21.45 6.77 6.83
N PHE A 99 -22.40 6.40 5.97
CA PHE A 99 -22.25 5.25 5.09
C PHE A 99 -21.27 5.52 3.96
N LEU A 100 -21.27 6.71 3.37
CA LEU A 100 -20.22 7.11 2.42
C LEU A 100 -18.84 7.11 3.09
N ASP A 101 -18.72 7.65 4.30
CA ASP A 101 -17.47 7.70 5.05
C ASP A 101 -16.94 6.28 5.37
N GLU A 102 -17.83 5.32 5.67
CA GLU A 102 -17.46 3.90 5.81
C GLU A 102 -16.88 3.34 4.51
N LEU A 103 -17.51 3.59 3.37
CA LEU A 103 -17.02 3.12 2.07
C LEU A 103 -15.67 3.73 1.72
N GLU A 104 -15.44 5.01 2.03
CA GLU A 104 -14.13 5.66 1.85
C GLU A 104 -13.05 5.02 2.73
N LEU A 105 -13.37 4.67 3.98
CA LEU A 105 -12.42 3.96 4.85
C LEU A 105 -12.11 2.56 4.32
N ILE A 106 -13.09 1.85 3.76
CA ILE A 106 -12.87 0.54 3.12
C ILE A 106 -11.97 0.70 1.89
N LEU A 107 -12.24 1.68 1.02
CA LEU A 107 -11.43 1.95 -0.16
C LEU A 107 -9.98 2.31 0.23
N SER A 108 -9.79 3.12 1.27
CA SER A 108 -8.46 3.43 1.79
C SER A 108 -7.75 2.19 2.34
N ALA A 109 -8.46 1.30 3.04
CA ALA A 109 -7.88 0.05 3.53
C ALA A 109 -7.48 -0.91 2.39
N LEU A 110 -8.28 -0.94 1.33
CA LEU A 110 -7.98 -1.73 0.12
C LEU A 110 -6.74 -1.19 -0.61
N GLU A 111 -6.61 0.13 -0.75
CA GLU A 111 -5.42 0.75 -1.33
C GLU A 111 -4.17 0.45 -0.50
N ASP A 112 -4.20 0.71 0.81
CA ASP A 112 -3.09 0.39 1.72
C ASP A 112 -2.70 -1.09 1.64
N GLY A 113 -3.70 -1.98 1.56
CA GLY A 113 -3.50 -3.41 1.38
C GLY A 113 -2.76 -3.75 0.08
N LYS A 114 -3.12 -3.11 -1.05
CA LYS A 114 -2.46 -3.33 -2.35
C LYS A 114 -1.01 -2.86 -2.30
N VAL A 115 -0.76 -1.67 -1.76
CA VAL A 115 0.59 -1.13 -1.60
C VAL A 115 1.45 -2.07 -0.76
N ARG A 116 0.91 -2.56 0.36
CA ARG A 116 1.60 -3.52 1.23
C ARG A 116 1.87 -4.85 0.53
N ALA A 117 0.89 -5.41 -0.18
CA ALA A 117 1.07 -6.66 -0.91
C ALA A 117 2.13 -6.52 -2.02
N ARG A 118 2.13 -5.42 -2.78
CA ARG A 118 3.18 -5.12 -3.78
C ARG A 118 4.57 -5.06 -3.16
N PHE A 119 4.71 -4.39 -2.01
CA PHE A 119 5.99 -4.35 -1.29
C PHE A 119 6.51 -5.77 -1.00
N TRP A 120 5.66 -6.68 -0.50
CA TRP A 120 6.05 -8.05 -0.21
C TRP A 120 6.31 -8.90 -1.47
N THR A 121 5.62 -8.64 -2.59
CA THR A 121 5.90 -9.28 -3.89
C THR A 121 7.28 -8.88 -4.43
N GLU A 122 7.68 -7.62 -4.28
CA GLU A 122 8.94 -7.09 -4.85
C GLU A 122 10.18 -7.40 -3.98
N LEU A 123 9.98 -7.57 -2.68
CA LEU A 123 11.06 -7.77 -1.70
C LEU A 123 12.02 -8.94 -1.98
N PRO A 124 11.59 -10.09 -2.52
CA PRO A 124 12.48 -11.16 -2.96
C PRO A 124 13.50 -10.74 -4.03
N GLU A 125 13.18 -9.78 -4.90
CA GLU A 125 14.11 -9.31 -5.93
C GLU A 125 15.26 -8.52 -5.28
N LEU A 126 14.96 -7.65 -4.31
CA LEU A 126 16.00 -6.97 -3.52
C LEU A 126 16.91 -7.97 -2.79
N VAL A 127 16.33 -9.03 -2.20
CA VAL A 127 17.13 -10.11 -1.56
C VAL A 127 18.05 -10.79 -2.55
N LYS A 128 17.56 -11.07 -3.76
CA LYS A 128 18.34 -11.70 -4.81
C LYS A 128 19.52 -10.82 -5.21
N GLU A 129 19.29 -9.52 -5.45
CA GLU A 129 20.35 -8.58 -5.82
C GLU A 129 21.36 -8.36 -4.67
N LEU A 130 20.90 -8.24 -3.42
CA LEU A 130 21.79 -8.16 -2.25
C LEU A 130 22.70 -9.39 -2.11
N LYS A 131 22.24 -10.58 -2.52
CA LYS A 131 23.08 -11.79 -2.55
C LYS A 131 24.15 -11.75 -3.63
N GLU A 132 23.98 -10.96 -4.70
CA GLU A 132 25.01 -10.80 -5.73
C GLU A 132 26.20 -9.96 -5.23
N VAL A 133 25.98 -9.09 -4.26
CA VAL A 133 27.06 -8.37 -3.55
C VAL A 133 28.01 -9.33 -2.82
N GLN A 134 27.51 -10.48 -2.36
CA GLN A 134 28.29 -11.53 -1.71
C GLN A 134 28.32 -12.81 -2.56
N PRO A 135 29.19 -12.87 -3.59
CA PRO A 135 29.26 -14.01 -4.49
C PRO A 135 29.55 -15.31 -3.73
N VAL A 136 28.82 -16.37 -4.10
CA VAL A 136 29.00 -17.72 -3.54
C VAL A 136 30.46 -18.18 -3.69
N GLN A 137 30.89 -19.10 -2.83
CA GLN A 137 32.31 -19.46 -2.65
C GLN A 137 33.05 -19.82 -3.96
N GLU A 138 32.39 -20.47 -4.92
CA GLU A 138 32.96 -20.78 -6.24
C GLU A 138 33.14 -19.53 -7.13
N GLU A 139 32.13 -18.66 -7.17
CA GLU A 139 32.16 -17.38 -7.88
C GLU A 139 33.24 -16.47 -7.28
N ALA A 140 33.37 -16.45 -5.94
CA ALA A 140 34.41 -15.72 -5.23
C ALA A 140 35.83 -16.23 -5.58
N ILE A 141 36.01 -17.54 -5.79
CA ILE A 141 37.30 -18.11 -6.23
C ILE A 141 37.61 -17.72 -7.68
N ARG A 142 36.60 -17.66 -8.57
CA ARG A 142 36.77 -17.18 -9.95
C ARG A 142 37.13 -15.70 -9.97
N LEU A 143 36.38 -14.88 -9.25
CA LEU A 143 36.58 -13.43 -9.14
C LEU A 143 37.98 -13.09 -8.61
N ARG A 144 38.49 -13.83 -7.62
CA ARG A 144 39.88 -13.66 -7.13
C ARG A 144 40.97 -13.92 -8.19
N ARG A 145 40.66 -14.66 -9.26
CA ARG A 145 41.60 -14.92 -10.36
C ARG A 145 41.48 -13.89 -11.48
N GLU A 146 40.29 -13.34 -11.68
CA GLU A 146 39.98 -12.38 -12.75
C GLU A 146 40.26 -10.93 -12.31
N ILE A 147 39.95 -10.59 -11.06
CA ILE A 147 40.12 -9.26 -10.48
C ILE A 147 41.49 -9.18 -9.81
N THR A 148 42.43 -8.49 -10.45
CA THR A 148 43.83 -8.38 -9.98
C THR A 148 44.20 -6.99 -9.49
N THR A 149 43.42 -5.97 -9.84
CA THR A 149 43.65 -4.56 -9.47
C THR A 149 42.46 -3.98 -8.74
N VAL A 150 42.71 -2.88 -8.00
CA VAL A 150 41.65 -2.13 -7.32
C VAL A 150 40.63 -1.55 -8.31
N GLY A 151 41.08 -1.04 -9.46
CA GLY A 151 40.18 -0.54 -10.51
C GLY A 151 39.25 -1.63 -11.06
N ALA A 152 39.76 -2.85 -11.27
CA ALA A 152 38.93 -3.96 -11.69
C ALA A 152 37.91 -4.38 -10.62
N LEU A 153 38.24 -4.20 -9.34
CA LEU A 153 37.29 -4.46 -8.25
C LEU A 153 36.18 -3.41 -8.21
N TYR A 154 36.55 -2.13 -8.40
CA TYR A 154 35.58 -1.04 -8.53
C TYR A 154 34.64 -1.29 -9.72
N ASP A 155 35.19 -1.59 -10.90
CA ASP A 155 34.40 -1.84 -12.12
C ASP A 155 33.47 -3.06 -11.97
N PHE A 156 33.83 -4.02 -11.11
CA PHE A 156 32.99 -5.18 -10.81
C PHE A 156 31.84 -4.84 -9.86
N TRP A 157 32.12 -4.16 -8.75
CA TRP A 157 31.10 -3.87 -7.73
C TRP A 157 30.22 -2.67 -8.03
N SER A 158 30.75 -1.63 -8.67
CA SER A 158 30.00 -0.41 -8.99
C SER A 158 28.66 -0.69 -9.68
N PRO A 159 28.56 -1.49 -10.77
CA PRO A 159 27.27 -1.75 -11.42
C PRO A 159 26.32 -2.58 -10.55
N ILE A 160 26.86 -3.48 -9.71
CA ILE A 160 26.03 -4.30 -8.79
C ILE A 160 25.43 -3.40 -7.72
N PHE A 161 26.22 -2.49 -7.15
CA PHE A 161 25.74 -1.59 -6.10
C PHE A 161 24.73 -0.59 -6.66
N GLU A 162 24.97 -0.04 -7.85
CA GLU A 162 24.02 0.83 -8.55
C GLU A 162 22.67 0.13 -8.74
N GLN A 163 22.66 -1.11 -9.23
CA GLN A 163 21.43 -1.89 -9.42
C GLN A 163 20.70 -2.14 -8.09
N VAL A 164 21.42 -2.56 -7.05
CA VAL A 164 20.83 -2.82 -5.72
C VAL A 164 20.20 -1.54 -5.15
N ILE A 165 20.90 -0.41 -5.26
CA ILE A 165 20.42 0.90 -4.79
C ILE A 165 19.16 1.31 -5.55
N ASP A 166 19.17 1.22 -6.88
CA ASP A 166 18.01 1.54 -7.72
C ASP A 166 16.78 0.69 -7.37
N THR A 167 16.97 -0.60 -7.11
CA THR A 167 15.89 -1.49 -6.68
C THR A 167 15.33 -1.08 -5.33
N GLY A 168 16.19 -0.83 -4.33
CA GLY A 168 15.73 -0.41 -3.02
C GLY A 168 15.04 0.95 -3.02
N ASP A 169 15.55 1.94 -3.77
CA ASP A 169 14.94 3.28 -3.88
C ASP A 169 13.55 3.22 -4.52
N ARG A 170 13.37 2.37 -5.53
CA ARG A 170 12.04 2.09 -6.11
C ARG A 170 11.11 1.45 -5.07
N MET A 171 11.61 0.48 -4.30
CA MET A 171 10.84 -0.22 -3.27
C MET A 171 10.46 0.66 -2.08
N PHE A 172 11.23 1.69 -1.75
CA PHE A 172 10.92 2.61 -0.63
C PHE A 172 10.36 3.95 -1.13
N SER A 173 9.60 3.92 -2.23
CA SER A 173 8.94 5.09 -2.80
C SER A 173 7.94 5.76 -1.83
N GLN A 174 7.59 7.03 -2.10
CA GLN A 174 6.71 7.83 -1.23
C GLN A 174 5.37 7.15 -0.91
N GLU A 175 4.81 6.36 -1.82
CA GLU A 175 3.55 5.63 -1.63
C GLU A 175 3.64 4.61 -0.49
N ILE A 176 4.77 3.90 -0.41
CA ILE A 176 5.05 2.93 0.64
C ILE A 176 5.36 3.63 1.97
N LEU A 177 5.99 4.81 1.94
CA LEU A 177 6.32 5.59 3.14
C LEU A 177 5.13 6.23 3.84
N VAL A 178 3.96 6.30 3.18
CA VAL A 178 2.72 6.75 3.82
C VAL A 178 2.12 5.64 4.67
N LEU A 179 2.46 4.37 4.41
CA LEU A 179 2.03 3.25 5.24
C LEU A 179 2.69 3.36 6.62
N LYS A 180 1.86 3.36 7.67
CA LYS A 180 2.33 3.25 9.05
C LYS A 180 2.57 1.79 9.41
N ASP A 181 3.46 1.12 8.68
CA ASP A 181 3.81 -0.29 8.87
C ASP A 181 5.19 -0.43 9.53
N LYS A 182 5.21 -0.96 10.74
CA LYS A 182 6.42 -1.17 11.53
C LYS A 182 7.43 -2.11 10.84
N ASN A 183 6.96 -3.13 10.12
CA ASN A 183 7.86 -4.05 9.44
C ASN A 183 8.54 -3.35 8.26
N ILE A 184 7.79 -2.59 7.46
CA ILE A 184 8.33 -1.81 6.35
C ILE A 184 9.33 -0.77 6.87
N ASP A 185 8.97 -0.05 7.95
CA ASP A 185 9.86 0.92 8.59
C ASP A 185 11.18 0.29 9.07
N GLU A 186 11.12 -0.92 9.67
CA GLU A 186 12.32 -1.62 10.14
C GLU A 186 13.19 -2.11 8.98
N ILE A 187 12.59 -2.63 7.90
CA ILE A 187 13.35 -3.02 6.69
C ILE A 187 14.00 -1.77 6.08
N LYS A 188 13.26 -0.66 5.97
CA LYS A 188 13.76 0.60 5.43
C LYS A 188 14.94 1.13 6.22
N SER A 189 14.86 1.15 7.55
CA SER A 189 15.95 1.63 8.41
C SER A 189 17.24 0.83 8.17
N ARG A 190 17.13 -0.50 8.06
CA ARG A 190 18.29 -1.38 7.78
C ARG A 190 18.80 -1.22 6.35
N TRP A 191 17.90 -0.96 5.41
CA TRP A 191 18.25 -0.63 4.02
C TRP A 191 19.05 0.67 3.94
N GLU A 192 18.61 1.74 4.60
CA GLU A 192 19.31 3.04 4.63
C GLU A 192 20.73 2.92 5.21
N GLU A 193 20.92 2.09 6.26
CA GLU A 193 22.25 1.77 6.80
C GLU A 193 23.11 0.99 5.80
N THR A 194 22.50 0.07 5.05
CA THR A 194 23.18 -0.74 4.04
C THR A 194 23.66 0.11 2.86
N VAL A 195 22.80 1.00 2.33
CA VAL A 195 23.13 1.91 1.22
C VAL A 195 24.33 2.79 1.58
N GLN A 196 24.31 3.42 2.76
CA GLN A 196 25.45 4.23 3.23
C GLN A 196 26.75 3.41 3.32
N GLY A 197 26.64 2.11 3.62
CA GLY A 197 27.75 1.18 3.61
C GLY A 197 28.29 0.90 2.22
N LEU A 198 27.42 0.69 1.23
CA LEU A 198 27.80 0.44 -0.16
C LEU A 198 28.55 1.64 -0.76
N ASP A 199 28.02 2.85 -0.54
CA ASP A 199 28.68 4.10 -0.96
C ASP A 199 30.08 4.23 -0.35
N PHE A 200 30.21 3.95 0.94
CA PHE A 200 31.49 3.97 1.64
C PHE A 200 32.53 3.01 1.04
N ILE A 201 32.11 1.81 0.59
CA ILE A 201 33.02 0.87 -0.08
C ILE A 201 33.53 1.45 -1.39
N LEU A 202 32.66 2.04 -2.22
CA LEU A 202 33.07 2.65 -3.48
C LEU A 202 33.98 3.86 -3.25
N GLU A 203 33.71 4.68 -2.24
CA GLU A 203 34.58 5.79 -1.84
C GLU A 203 36.00 5.33 -1.45
N ILE A 204 36.11 4.22 -0.69
CA ILE A 204 37.43 3.65 -0.37
C ILE A 204 38.16 3.24 -1.65
N LEU A 205 37.48 2.52 -2.55
CA LEU A 205 38.10 2.01 -3.77
C LEU A 205 38.54 3.14 -4.70
N ASP A 206 37.74 4.20 -4.83
CA ASP A 206 38.06 5.39 -5.63
C ASP A 206 39.23 6.20 -5.04
N SER A 207 39.40 6.18 -3.71
CA SER A 207 40.52 6.84 -3.03
C SER A 207 41.90 6.17 -3.26
N ILE A 208 41.91 4.94 -3.77
CA ILE A 208 43.12 4.13 -3.99
C ILE A 208 43.49 4.13 -5.47
N SER A 209 44.78 4.03 -5.79
CA SER A 209 45.22 3.95 -7.19
C SER A 209 44.57 2.76 -7.91
N PRO A 210 43.89 2.96 -9.05
CA PRO A 210 43.16 1.90 -9.75
C PRO A 210 44.08 0.83 -10.33
N THR A 211 45.36 1.14 -10.55
CA THR A 211 46.36 0.18 -11.01
C THR A 211 47.04 -0.59 -9.88
N LEU A 212 46.70 -0.31 -8.62
CA LEU A 212 47.28 -1.01 -7.47
C LEU A 212 46.85 -2.49 -7.49
N PRO A 213 47.79 -3.43 -7.37
CA PRO A 213 47.44 -4.83 -7.18
C PRO A 213 46.64 -5.04 -5.90
N LEU A 214 45.56 -5.82 -5.98
CA LEU A 214 44.64 -6.09 -4.86
C LEU A 214 45.35 -6.61 -3.60
N GLU A 215 46.36 -7.45 -3.77
CA GLU A 215 47.20 -8.01 -2.69
C GLU A 215 47.88 -6.94 -1.83
N ARG A 216 48.05 -5.72 -2.36
CA ARG A 216 48.68 -4.58 -1.70
C ARG A 216 47.68 -3.56 -1.17
N MET A 217 46.38 -3.75 -1.43
CA MET A 217 45.32 -2.85 -1.01
C MET A 217 45.26 -2.71 0.52
N THR A 218 45.49 -3.80 1.26
CA THR A 218 45.48 -3.81 2.73
C THR A 218 46.49 -2.86 3.37
N GLY A 219 47.57 -2.52 2.66
CA GLY A 219 48.54 -1.52 3.12
C GLY A 219 48.16 -0.06 2.80
N SER A 220 47.07 0.16 2.05
CA SER A 220 46.61 1.47 1.58
C SER A 220 45.34 1.94 2.30
N ILE A 221 44.73 1.10 3.13
CA ILE A 221 43.54 1.40 3.94
C ILE A 221 43.87 1.32 5.43
N SER A 222 43.21 2.15 6.23
CA SER A 222 43.37 2.09 7.69
C SER A 222 42.65 0.85 8.26
N ALA A 223 43.07 0.41 9.46
CA ALA A 223 42.39 -0.69 10.16
C ALA A 223 40.91 -0.37 10.44
N GLU A 224 40.60 0.91 10.71
CA GLU A 224 39.22 1.39 10.93
C GLU A 224 38.38 1.31 9.65
N GLN A 225 38.94 1.73 8.50
CA GLN A 225 38.27 1.61 7.20
C GLN A 225 38.01 0.15 6.84
N ASN A 226 38.99 -0.72 7.08
CA ASN A 226 38.86 -2.15 6.83
C ASN A 226 37.81 -2.80 7.74
N GLN A 227 37.75 -2.41 9.02
CA GLN A 227 36.71 -2.87 9.93
C GLN A 227 35.32 -2.42 9.45
N LYS A 228 35.15 -1.13 9.16
CA LYS A 228 33.88 -0.59 8.69
C LYS A 228 33.42 -1.24 7.38
N ALA A 229 34.34 -1.55 6.46
CA ALA A 229 34.01 -2.28 5.24
C ALA A 229 33.53 -3.71 5.51
N ASN A 230 34.12 -4.42 6.48
CA ASN A 230 33.62 -5.73 6.91
C ASN A 230 32.22 -5.61 7.54
N ASP A 231 32.01 -4.61 8.40
CA ASP A 231 30.71 -4.37 9.05
C ASP A 231 29.60 -4.14 8.01
N VAL A 232 29.92 -3.51 6.85
CA VAL A 232 28.95 -3.35 5.74
C VAL A 232 28.50 -4.71 5.19
N PHE A 233 29.43 -5.64 4.97
CA PHE A 233 29.07 -6.97 4.48
C PHE A 233 28.27 -7.76 5.53
N ASP A 234 28.62 -7.64 6.81
CA ASP A 234 27.83 -8.24 7.90
C ASP A 234 26.40 -7.66 7.95
N ASN A 235 26.25 -6.34 7.78
CA ASN A 235 24.95 -5.67 7.72
C ASN A 235 24.09 -6.14 6.52
N ILE A 236 24.71 -6.37 5.36
CA ILE A 236 24.01 -6.94 4.18
C ILE A 236 23.47 -8.35 4.52
N GLU A 237 24.29 -9.20 5.14
CA GLU A 237 23.84 -10.54 5.55
C GLU A 237 22.71 -10.46 6.58
N ASP A 238 22.81 -9.55 7.54
CA ASP A 238 21.78 -9.31 8.55
C ASP A 238 20.46 -8.80 7.93
N LEU A 239 20.54 -7.89 6.96
CA LEU A 239 19.38 -7.41 6.22
C LEU A 239 18.72 -8.53 5.43
N ILE A 240 19.50 -9.33 4.68
CA ILE A 240 18.99 -10.50 3.94
C ILE A 240 18.28 -11.45 4.90
N ARG A 241 18.93 -11.84 6.00
CA ARG A 241 18.34 -12.75 6.99
C ARG A 241 17.07 -12.17 7.62
N PHE A 242 17.07 -10.88 7.91
CA PHE A 242 15.91 -10.19 8.46
C PHE A 242 14.73 -10.22 7.49
N ILE A 243 14.95 -9.85 6.23
CA ILE A 243 13.93 -9.88 5.18
C ILE A 243 13.38 -11.29 4.97
N GLU A 244 14.25 -12.30 4.79
CA GLU A 244 13.83 -13.68 4.55
C GLU A 244 13.01 -14.26 5.72
N ASN A 245 13.29 -13.83 6.94
CA ASN A 245 12.50 -14.21 8.10
C ASN A 245 11.13 -13.51 8.09
N ARG A 246 11.08 -12.22 7.72
CA ARG A 246 9.81 -11.48 7.62
C ARG A 246 8.90 -12.03 6.54
N ILE A 247 9.43 -12.32 5.35
CA ILE A 247 8.66 -12.94 4.25
C ILE A 247 7.97 -14.24 4.68
N LYS A 248 8.57 -15.00 5.61
CA LYS A 248 7.97 -16.25 6.14
C LYS A 248 6.87 -16.03 7.17
N THR A 249 6.87 -14.89 7.85
CA THR A 249 5.91 -14.59 8.92
C THR A 249 4.75 -13.75 8.45
N GLU A 250 4.96 -12.92 7.43
CA GLU A 250 3.91 -12.12 6.81
C GLU A 250 2.99 -12.98 5.96
N SER A 251 1.72 -12.58 5.89
CA SER A 251 0.68 -13.38 5.29
C SER A 251 -0.24 -12.53 4.43
N ALA A 252 -0.43 -12.96 3.19
CA ALA A 252 -1.45 -12.45 2.29
C ALA A 252 -2.85 -12.48 2.94
N TYR A 253 -3.13 -13.44 3.83
CA TYR A 253 -4.38 -13.47 4.59
C TYR A 253 -4.52 -12.29 5.55
N ASP A 254 -3.44 -11.91 6.25
CA ASP A 254 -3.49 -10.82 7.24
C ASP A 254 -3.70 -9.46 6.53
N ILE A 255 -3.17 -9.31 5.32
CA ILE A 255 -3.43 -8.15 4.44
C ILE A 255 -4.90 -8.11 4.01
N LEU A 256 -5.46 -9.24 3.53
CA LEU A 256 -6.86 -9.32 3.09
C LEU A 256 -7.87 -9.13 4.23
N GLU A 257 -7.47 -9.40 5.48
CA GLU A 257 -8.25 -9.18 6.69
C GLU A 257 -8.02 -7.78 7.32
N PHE A 258 -7.16 -6.95 6.72
CA PHE A 258 -6.80 -5.61 7.22
C PHE A 258 -6.28 -5.59 8.66
N ARG A 259 -5.58 -6.65 9.09
CA ARG A 259 -5.13 -6.77 10.49
C ARG A 259 -4.17 -5.66 10.92
N ASP A 260 -3.38 -5.17 9.99
CA ASP A 260 -2.37 -4.14 10.23
C ASP A 260 -2.75 -2.78 9.61
N TYR A 261 -4.03 -2.57 9.32
CA TYR A 261 -4.53 -1.29 8.80
C TYR A 261 -4.56 -0.23 9.92
N SER A 262 -3.96 0.93 9.66
CA SER A 262 -3.72 1.94 10.70
C SER A 262 -5.00 2.56 11.28
N ALA A 263 -6.10 2.55 10.52
CA ALA A 263 -7.42 3.06 10.94
C ALA A 263 -8.44 1.94 11.15
N GLN A 264 -8.01 0.73 11.54
CA GLN A 264 -8.89 -0.43 11.78
C GLN A 264 -9.98 -0.15 12.83
N VAL A 265 -9.67 0.66 13.86
CA VAL A 265 -10.64 1.08 14.89
C VAL A 265 -11.74 1.94 14.27
N ASP A 266 -11.37 2.97 13.51
CA ASP A 266 -12.34 3.87 12.86
C ASP A 266 -13.20 3.11 11.84
N LEU A 267 -12.59 2.21 11.07
CA LEU A 267 -13.27 1.32 10.14
C LEU A 267 -14.32 0.46 10.86
N SER A 268 -13.94 -0.17 11.97
CA SER A 268 -14.82 -1.04 12.77
C SER A 268 -15.95 -0.25 13.44
N GLU A 269 -15.65 0.94 13.99
CA GLU A 269 -16.64 1.80 14.62
C GLU A 269 -17.69 2.31 13.62
N ASN A 270 -17.25 2.76 12.44
CA ASN A 270 -18.16 3.25 11.41
C ASN A 270 -19.01 2.11 10.84
N ALA A 271 -18.41 0.94 10.56
CA ALA A 271 -19.15 -0.25 10.13
C ALA A 271 -20.22 -0.65 11.15
N PHE A 272 -19.89 -0.61 12.45
CA PHE A 272 -20.86 -0.89 13.50
C PHE A 272 -22.00 0.13 13.55
N ARG A 273 -21.72 1.44 13.42
CA ARG A 273 -22.75 2.49 13.40
C ARG A 273 -23.70 2.32 12.23
N VAL A 274 -23.18 2.01 11.04
CA VAL A 274 -24.00 1.78 9.84
C VAL A 274 -24.84 0.51 10.01
N TYR A 275 -24.24 -0.59 10.47
CA TYR A 275 -24.94 -1.84 10.76
C TYR A 275 -26.13 -1.64 11.71
N GLN A 276 -25.89 -1.01 12.88
CA GLN A 276 -26.95 -0.75 13.86
C GLN A 276 -28.11 0.04 13.24
N ARG A 277 -27.79 1.01 12.39
CA ARG A 277 -28.79 1.87 11.78
C ARG A 277 -29.60 1.13 10.70
N VAL A 278 -28.98 0.23 9.95
CA VAL A 278 -29.66 -0.64 8.99
C VAL A 278 -30.57 -1.65 9.70
N GLU A 279 -30.11 -2.28 10.79
CA GLU A 279 -30.93 -3.16 11.63
C GLU A 279 -32.17 -2.46 12.18
N GLU A 280 -32.03 -1.22 12.66
CA GLU A 280 -33.17 -0.40 13.11
C GLU A 280 -34.19 -0.16 11.99
N PHE A 281 -33.75 -0.08 10.74
CA PHE A 281 -34.62 0.11 9.59
C PHE A 281 -35.36 -1.17 9.21
N GLN A 282 -34.72 -2.33 9.32
CA GLN A 282 -35.34 -3.62 9.02
C GLN A 282 -36.42 -4.02 10.05
N ARG A 283 -36.30 -3.56 11.30
CA ARG A 283 -37.26 -3.87 12.38
C ARG A 283 -38.53 -3.00 12.38
N LYS A 284 -38.58 -1.95 11.56
CA LYS A 284 -39.68 -0.96 11.51
C LYS A 284 -40.52 -1.10 10.24
#